data_AF-A0A3D1JRV7-F1
#
_entry.id   AF-A0A3D1JRV7-F1
#
_cell.length_a   1.000
_cell.length_b   1.000
_cell.length_c   1.000
_cell.angle_alpha   90.00
_cell.angle_beta   90.00
_cell.angle_gamma   90.00
#
_symmetry.space_group_name_H-M   'P 1'
#
loop_
_entity.id
_entity.type
_entity.pdbx_description
1 polymer ?
#
loop_
_entity_poly.entity_id
_entity_poly.type
_entity_poly.pdbx_seq_one_letter_code
_entity_poly.pdbx_strand_id
1 'polypeptide(L)'
;DPGRELPEAARWSIGTTTAINGKPYSVAYTGQASLISAQGELPKLPPLGQPFDMVELRSSDGEVVSIDYGHQPPGVERGKAVLLDDLQLQGLKDESAKIESGRQFNCPHCGAPVHVQLATTKSLTCGSCASIISLESGVGGELRSAEQDEPVRPIIPLGSKGQLQGVHWQVVGFQHRMGVEPGDDEHFGWSEYLLYNQKRGFAFLVDSEEGWSMVHPTTGAPQMAANGRSATYLGTQYDLKYSYEAETTYVLGEFYWQVTRGQKTSNRDFASAKGLLSMEQSANEVTWSAGDKLASDTVVKAFKLEDKKDVLQRDDPGPFVAAKGVGCGTIILIAVVILILLIILSDCSGSSGSGYRSSGGSFGGYSSGGSHK
;
A
#
# COMPACT_ATOMS: atom_id res chain seq x y z
N ASP A 1 1.14 16.66 -31.19
CA ASP A 1 1.29 17.63 -32.26
C ASP A 1 2.58 17.26 -32.97
N PRO A 2 2.52 16.67 -34.17
CA PRO A 2 3.71 16.26 -34.90
C PRO A 2 4.50 17.52 -35.31
N GLY A 3 5.30 18.03 -34.39
CA GLY A 3 6.01 19.31 -34.53
C GLY A 3 6.40 19.97 -33.22
N ARG A 4 5.78 19.61 -32.08
CA ARG A 4 6.25 20.05 -30.77
C ARG A 4 7.41 19.16 -30.33
N GLU A 5 8.58 19.76 -30.18
CA GLU A 5 9.76 19.11 -29.62
C GLU A 5 9.42 18.58 -28.22
N LEU A 6 9.77 17.31 -27.96
CA LEU A 6 9.59 16.70 -26.65
C LEU A 6 10.58 17.35 -25.68
N PRO A 7 10.18 17.65 -24.43
CA PRO A 7 11.11 18.05 -23.39
C PRO A 7 12.23 17.03 -23.25
N GLU A 8 13.42 17.47 -22.84
CA GLU A 8 14.48 16.58 -22.36
C GLU A 8 13.99 15.76 -21.16
N ALA A 9 14.50 14.53 -20.98
CA ALA A 9 14.09 13.62 -19.91
C ALA A 9 14.14 14.28 -18.51
N ALA A 10 15.20 15.06 -18.23
CA ALA A 10 15.39 15.75 -16.95
C ALA A 10 14.37 16.85 -16.64
N ARG A 11 13.56 17.28 -17.62
CA ARG A 11 12.53 18.33 -17.41
C ARG A 11 11.20 17.78 -16.94
N TRP A 12 11.02 16.47 -16.94
CA TRP A 12 9.82 15.83 -16.43
C TRP A 12 9.89 15.76 -14.91
N SER A 13 8.83 16.17 -14.25
CA SER A 13 8.72 16.13 -12.79
C SER A 13 7.66 15.12 -12.39
N ILE A 14 8.04 14.17 -11.54
CA ILE A 14 7.15 13.11 -11.06
C ILE A 14 5.87 13.69 -10.44
N GLY A 15 4.72 13.06 -10.68
CA GLY A 15 3.42 13.47 -10.13
C GLY A 15 2.82 14.75 -10.75
N THR A 16 3.56 15.47 -11.61
CA THR A 16 3.02 16.63 -12.31
C THR A 16 2.11 16.22 -13.47
N THR A 17 1.18 17.10 -13.83
CA THR A 17 0.29 16.88 -14.97
C THR A 17 0.79 17.62 -16.21
N THR A 18 0.75 16.95 -17.36
CA THR A 18 0.97 17.52 -18.69
C THR A 18 -0.23 17.24 -19.60
N ALA A 19 -0.24 17.82 -20.79
CA ALA A 19 -1.23 17.49 -21.81
C ALA A 19 -0.55 17.13 -23.14
N ILE A 20 -0.96 16.00 -23.71
CA ILE A 20 -0.56 15.57 -25.06
C ILE A 20 -1.82 15.64 -25.93
N ASN A 21 -1.81 16.47 -26.97
CA ASN A 21 -2.96 16.68 -27.86
C ASN A 21 -4.26 17.06 -27.13
N GLY A 22 -4.14 17.85 -26.06
CA GLY A 22 -5.28 18.27 -25.24
C GLY A 22 -5.79 17.21 -24.25
N LYS A 23 -5.26 15.98 -24.26
CA LYS A 23 -5.56 14.95 -23.26
C LYS A 23 -4.60 15.07 -22.08
N PRO A 24 -5.10 15.11 -20.83
CA PRO A 24 -4.26 15.22 -19.63
C PRO A 24 -3.61 13.87 -19.27
N TYR A 25 -2.35 13.93 -18.84
CA TYR A 25 -1.59 12.81 -18.28
C TYR A 25 -0.82 13.25 -17.04
N SER A 26 -0.66 12.37 -16.07
CA SER A 26 0.27 12.50 -14.96
C SER A 26 1.61 11.84 -15.31
N VAL A 27 2.72 12.46 -14.93
CA VAL A 27 4.05 11.83 -14.98
C VAL A 27 4.11 10.77 -13.89
N ALA A 28 4.08 9.50 -14.29
CA ALA A 28 4.04 8.35 -13.38
C ALA A 28 5.43 7.78 -13.11
N TYR A 29 6.37 7.90 -14.04
CA TYR A 29 7.76 7.49 -13.85
C TYR A 29 8.71 8.43 -14.59
N THR A 30 9.87 8.70 -13.98
CA THR A 30 11.02 9.33 -14.64
C THR A 30 12.30 8.73 -14.10
N GLY A 31 13.14 8.15 -14.95
CA GLY A 31 14.38 7.53 -14.50
C GLY A 31 15.12 6.81 -15.62
N GLN A 32 16.12 6.02 -15.23
CA GLN A 32 16.89 5.21 -16.17
C GLN A 32 16.34 3.80 -16.26
N ALA A 33 16.19 3.31 -17.49
CA ALA A 33 15.90 1.93 -17.80
C ALA A 33 17.07 1.30 -18.56
N SER A 34 17.11 -0.03 -18.62
CA SER A 34 18.04 -0.76 -19.48
C SER A 34 17.40 -2.04 -19.98
N LEU A 35 17.73 -2.44 -21.20
CA LEU A 35 17.25 -3.69 -21.76
C LEU A 35 18.10 -4.84 -21.24
N ILE A 36 17.55 -5.66 -20.35
CA ILE A 36 18.29 -6.76 -19.72
C ILE A 36 18.31 -8.02 -20.60
N SER A 37 17.21 -8.30 -21.31
CA SER A 37 17.10 -9.43 -22.21
C SER A 37 16.09 -9.15 -23.32
N ALA A 38 16.25 -9.84 -24.44
CA ALA A 38 15.32 -9.80 -25.56
C ALA A 38 15.14 -11.22 -26.10
N GLN A 39 13.89 -11.64 -26.34
CA GLN A 39 13.54 -12.96 -26.84
C GLN A 39 12.54 -12.83 -27.99
N GLY A 40 12.74 -13.59 -29.07
CA GLY A 40 11.86 -13.62 -30.23
C GLY A 40 12.64 -13.67 -31.54
N GLU A 41 11.91 -13.64 -32.66
CA GLU A 41 12.50 -13.50 -33.99
C GLU A 41 12.82 -12.02 -34.23
N LEU A 42 13.98 -11.59 -33.75
CA LEU A 42 14.42 -10.20 -33.84
C LEU A 42 15.31 -10.02 -35.09
N PRO A 43 15.07 -8.97 -35.91
CA PRO A 43 15.90 -8.71 -37.09
C PRO A 43 17.35 -8.37 -36.71
N LYS A 44 17.56 -7.82 -35.51
CA LYS A 44 18.88 -7.58 -34.91
C LYS A 44 18.75 -7.66 -33.39
N LEU A 45 19.78 -8.19 -32.72
CA LEU A 45 19.86 -8.13 -31.26
C LEU A 45 20.06 -6.66 -30.81
N PRO A 46 19.15 -6.12 -29.99
CA PRO A 46 19.32 -4.79 -29.41
C PRO A 46 20.50 -4.79 -28.42
N PRO A 47 21.16 -3.64 -28.20
CA PRO A 47 22.23 -3.55 -27.20
C PRO A 47 21.66 -3.77 -25.80
N LEU A 48 22.12 -4.83 -25.13
CA LEU A 48 21.70 -5.15 -23.77
C LEU A 48 22.51 -4.36 -22.73
N GLY A 49 21.89 -4.05 -21.59
CA GLY A 49 22.54 -3.43 -20.43
C GLY A 49 22.96 -1.97 -20.61
N GLN A 50 22.65 -1.34 -21.76
CA GLN A 50 22.90 0.09 -21.95
C GLN A 50 21.78 0.88 -21.28
N PRO A 51 22.11 1.79 -20.33
CA PRO A 51 21.12 2.63 -19.70
C PRO A 51 20.64 3.73 -20.66
N PHE A 52 19.35 4.03 -20.60
CA PHE A 52 18.72 5.15 -21.29
C PHE A 52 17.66 5.79 -20.40
N ASP A 53 17.39 7.07 -20.60
CA ASP A 53 16.34 7.76 -19.84
C ASP A 53 14.97 7.39 -20.38
N MET A 54 14.01 7.21 -19.47
CA MET A 54 12.64 6.82 -19.78
C MET A 54 11.67 7.61 -18.93
N VAL A 55 10.56 8.01 -19.56
CA VAL A 55 9.44 8.70 -18.89
C VAL A 55 8.15 7.96 -19.21
N GLU A 56 7.35 7.68 -18.18
CA GLU A 56 6.02 7.11 -18.33
C GLU A 56 4.96 8.11 -17.89
N LEU A 57 3.94 8.29 -18.73
CA LEU A 57 2.80 9.14 -18.47
C LEU A 57 1.53 8.30 -18.43
N ARG A 58 0.67 8.56 -17.45
CA ARG A 58 -0.59 7.84 -17.25
C ARG A 58 -1.77 8.80 -17.27
N SER A 59 -2.83 8.41 -17.95
CA SER A 59 -4.08 9.18 -18.00
C SER A 59 -5.17 8.52 -17.16
N SER A 60 -6.24 9.27 -16.89
CA SER A 60 -7.35 8.78 -16.04
C SER A 60 -8.25 7.74 -16.72
N ASP A 61 -8.14 7.57 -18.03
CA ASP A 61 -8.88 6.55 -18.81
C ASP A 61 -8.06 5.29 -19.10
N GLY A 62 -6.92 5.12 -18.42
CA GLY A 62 -6.09 3.92 -18.47
C GLY A 62 -5.08 3.88 -19.63
N GLU A 63 -4.89 4.98 -20.36
CA GLU A 63 -3.83 5.07 -21.37
C GLU A 63 -2.48 5.39 -20.74
N VAL A 64 -1.46 4.67 -21.21
CA VAL A 64 -0.05 4.81 -20.86
C VAL A 64 0.72 5.31 -22.08
N VAL A 65 1.58 6.30 -21.86
CA VAL A 65 2.52 6.80 -22.87
C VAL A 65 3.93 6.61 -22.33
N SER A 66 4.77 5.90 -23.08
CA SER A 66 6.17 5.67 -22.77
C SER A 66 7.03 6.49 -23.72
N ILE A 67 7.95 7.28 -23.16
CA ILE A 67 8.91 8.08 -23.91
C ILE A 67 10.31 7.51 -23.63
N ASP A 68 10.94 6.99 -24.68
CA ASP A 68 12.26 6.36 -24.66
C ASP A 68 13.30 7.33 -25.28
N TYR A 69 14.26 7.77 -24.47
CA TYR A 69 15.33 8.68 -24.88
C TYR A 69 16.63 7.96 -25.32
N GLY A 70 16.60 6.64 -25.50
CA GLY A 70 17.70 5.84 -26.02
C GLY A 70 18.01 6.09 -27.51
N HIS A 71 17.13 6.80 -28.21
CA HIS A 71 17.27 7.17 -29.61
C HIS A 71 16.97 8.66 -29.85
N GLN A 72 17.42 9.18 -31.00
CA GLN A 72 17.17 10.55 -31.43
C GLN A 72 16.49 10.56 -32.81
N PRO A 73 15.26 11.09 -32.95
CA PRO A 73 14.42 11.66 -31.87
C PRO A 73 13.94 10.58 -30.86
N PRO A 74 13.49 10.97 -29.64
CA PRO A 74 12.96 10.04 -28.66
C PRO A 74 11.80 9.20 -29.22
N GLY A 75 11.77 7.91 -28.89
CA GLY A 75 10.67 7.01 -29.22
C GLY A 75 9.46 7.32 -28.34
N VAL A 76 8.27 7.34 -28.92
CA VAL A 76 7.02 7.52 -28.17
C VAL A 76 6.06 6.41 -28.51
N GLU A 77 5.69 5.65 -27.49
CA GLU A 77 4.74 4.55 -27.61
C GLU A 77 3.51 4.84 -26.74
N ARG A 78 2.37 4.31 -27.17
CA ARG A 78 1.09 4.46 -26.48
C ARG A 78 0.43 3.10 -26.33
N GLY A 79 0.03 2.77 -25.12
CA GLY A 79 -0.61 1.50 -24.79
C GLY A 79 -1.77 1.66 -23.82
N LYS A 80 -2.46 0.53 -23.60
CA LYS A 80 -3.47 0.33 -22.56
C LYS A 80 -3.27 -1.07 -21.98
N ALA A 81 -3.58 -1.25 -20.70
CA ALA A 81 -3.64 -2.58 -20.13
C ALA A 81 -4.86 -3.34 -20.68
N VAL A 82 -4.69 -4.64 -20.85
CA VAL A 82 -5.73 -5.60 -21.22
C VAL A 82 -5.55 -6.86 -20.38
N LEU A 83 -6.64 -7.56 -20.09
CA LEU A 83 -6.54 -8.86 -19.44
C LEU A 83 -6.13 -9.92 -20.47
N LEU A 84 -5.54 -11.03 -19.99
CA LEU A 84 -5.20 -12.16 -20.87
C LEU A 84 -6.42 -12.70 -21.62
N ASP A 85 -7.59 -12.72 -20.96
CA ASP A 85 -8.84 -13.17 -21.57
C ASP A 85 -9.29 -12.21 -22.70
N ASP A 86 -8.97 -10.92 -22.62
CA ASP A 86 -9.35 -9.90 -23.62
C ASP A 86 -8.53 -10.03 -24.91
N LEU A 87 -7.33 -10.62 -24.83
CA LEU A 87 -6.49 -10.87 -25.99
C LEU A 87 -7.09 -11.94 -26.93
N GLN A 88 -8.06 -12.71 -26.45
CA GLN A 88 -8.75 -13.77 -27.22
C GLN A 88 -7.78 -14.67 -27.99
N LEU A 89 -6.66 -15.03 -27.35
CA LEU A 89 -5.58 -15.78 -27.99
C LEU A 89 -6.10 -17.15 -28.48
N GLN A 90 -5.86 -17.46 -29.75
CA GLN A 90 -6.21 -18.72 -30.39
C GLN A 90 -4.94 -19.43 -30.89
N GLY A 91 -5.00 -20.76 -31.00
CA GLY A 91 -3.86 -21.55 -31.48
C GLY A 91 -2.64 -21.52 -30.56
N LEU A 92 -2.84 -21.17 -29.27
CA LEU A 92 -1.81 -21.36 -28.26
C LEU A 92 -1.46 -22.84 -28.19
N LYS A 93 -0.18 -23.15 -28.03
CA LYS A 93 0.23 -24.52 -27.69
C LYS A 93 -0.51 -24.92 -26.42
N ASP A 94 -1.01 -26.16 -26.36
CA ASP A 94 -1.50 -26.75 -25.11
C ASP A 94 -0.49 -26.49 -24.01
N GLU A 95 -0.98 -26.26 -22.78
CA GLU A 95 -0.19 -25.96 -21.59
C GLU A 95 1.14 -26.70 -21.70
N SER A 96 2.17 -25.99 -22.15
CA SER A 96 3.49 -26.41 -21.80
C SER A 96 3.43 -26.24 -20.31
N ALA A 97 3.25 -27.36 -19.60
CA ALA A 97 3.81 -27.56 -18.30
C ALA A 97 5.33 -27.38 -18.49
N LYS A 98 5.74 -26.14 -18.78
CA LYS A 98 6.88 -25.57 -18.15
C LYS A 98 6.49 -25.73 -16.70
N ILE A 99 6.90 -26.87 -16.16
CA ILE A 99 7.39 -26.92 -14.81
C ILE A 99 8.21 -25.65 -14.77
N GLU A 100 7.69 -24.60 -14.14
CA GLU A 100 8.50 -23.50 -13.63
C GLU A 100 9.51 -24.25 -12.78
N SER A 101 10.58 -24.74 -13.40
CA SER A 101 11.68 -25.39 -12.73
C SER A 101 12.31 -24.22 -12.03
N GLY A 102 11.73 -23.91 -10.87
CA GLY A 102 11.96 -22.67 -10.17
C GLY A 102 13.45 -22.49 -10.11
N ARG A 103 13.90 -21.34 -10.59
CA ARG A 103 15.32 -21.10 -10.72
C ARG A 103 15.92 -21.23 -9.33
N GLN A 104 16.88 -22.16 -9.16
CA GLN A 104 17.49 -22.40 -7.87
C GLN A 104 18.90 -21.84 -7.83
N PHE A 105 19.26 -21.23 -6.71
CA PHE A 105 20.62 -20.80 -6.41
C PHE A 105 20.86 -20.88 -4.89
N ASN A 106 22.11 -20.73 -4.44
CA ASN A 106 22.42 -20.67 -3.01
C ASN A 106 22.34 -19.22 -2.53
N CYS A 107 21.70 -19.01 -1.38
CA CYS A 107 21.64 -17.71 -0.74
C CYS A 107 23.06 -17.13 -0.57
N PRO A 108 23.35 -15.92 -1.06
CA PRO A 108 24.68 -15.33 -0.97
C PRO A 108 25.08 -14.96 0.48
N HIS A 109 24.11 -14.95 1.40
CA HIS A 109 24.34 -14.68 2.82
C HIS A 109 24.67 -15.95 3.63
N CYS A 110 23.79 -16.96 3.59
CA CYS A 110 23.89 -18.13 4.48
C CYS A 110 24.14 -19.46 3.74
N GLY A 111 24.16 -19.46 2.41
CA GLY A 111 24.39 -20.65 1.59
C GLY A 111 23.20 -21.60 1.44
N ALA A 112 22.06 -21.35 2.12
CA ALA A 112 20.86 -22.18 1.98
C ALA A 112 20.28 -22.14 0.56
N PRO A 113 19.64 -23.23 0.08
CA PRO A 113 19.02 -23.24 -1.25
C PRO A 113 17.83 -22.29 -1.32
N VAL A 114 17.81 -21.45 -2.34
CA VAL A 114 16.76 -20.49 -2.65
C VAL A 114 16.12 -20.88 -3.98
N HIS A 115 14.79 -20.96 -4.00
CA HIS A 115 14.01 -21.30 -5.19
C HIS A 115 13.17 -20.08 -5.60
N VAL A 116 13.30 -19.64 -6.84
CA VAL A 116 12.46 -18.60 -7.44
C VAL A 116 11.27 -19.29 -8.09
N GLN A 117 10.06 -19.07 -7.56
CA GLN A 117 8.83 -19.71 -8.05
C GLN A 117 8.18 -18.92 -9.18
N LEU A 118 8.35 -17.60 -9.23
CA LEU A 118 7.73 -16.76 -10.26
C LEU A 118 8.79 -16.26 -11.23
N ALA A 119 8.57 -16.48 -12.53
CA ALA A 119 9.43 -15.91 -13.58
C ALA A 119 9.57 -14.38 -13.53
N THR A 120 8.60 -13.68 -12.94
CA THR A 120 8.59 -12.20 -12.81
C THR A 120 9.30 -11.68 -11.56
N THR A 121 9.85 -12.55 -10.70
CA THR A 121 10.50 -12.14 -9.45
C THR A 121 11.71 -11.24 -9.70
N LYS A 122 11.75 -10.10 -9.01
CA LYS A 122 12.84 -9.12 -9.01
C LYS A 122 13.57 -9.08 -7.67
N SER A 123 12.83 -9.23 -6.58
CA SER A 123 13.37 -9.39 -5.23
C SER A 123 12.73 -10.59 -4.56
N LEU A 124 13.51 -11.33 -3.76
CA LEU A 124 12.95 -12.33 -2.86
C LEU A 124 13.73 -12.49 -1.56
N THR A 125 13.14 -13.14 -0.56
CA THR A 125 13.84 -13.44 0.69
C THR A 125 14.26 -14.89 0.81
N CYS A 126 15.44 -15.14 1.38
CA CYS A 126 15.88 -16.48 1.76
C CYS A 126 14.96 -17.06 2.85
N GLY A 127 14.37 -18.24 2.63
CA GLY A 127 13.52 -18.90 3.63
C GLY A 127 14.24 -19.34 4.91
N SER A 128 15.58 -19.39 4.91
CA SER A 128 16.38 -19.82 6.07
C SER A 128 16.92 -18.68 6.92
N CYS A 129 17.35 -17.57 6.32
CA CYS A 129 17.93 -16.43 7.06
C CYS A 129 17.18 -15.11 6.85
N ALA A 130 16.09 -15.11 6.07
CA ALA A 130 15.29 -13.94 5.73
C ALA A 130 16.06 -12.81 4.99
N SER A 131 17.27 -13.06 4.49
CA SER A 131 17.99 -12.02 3.73
C SER A 131 17.25 -11.66 2.44
N ILE A 132 17.15 -10.36 2.13
CA ILE A 132 16.52 -9.85 0.90
C ILE A 132 17.53 -9.95 -0.23
N ILE A 133 17.20 -10.66 -1.31
CA ILE A 133 18.06 -10.94 -2.46
C ILE A 133 17.48 -10.24 -3.70
N SER A 134 18.30 -9.43 -4.37
CA SER A 134 17.98 -8.84 -5.67
C SER A 134 18.37 -9.76 -6.82
N LEU A 135 17.48 -9.90 -7.81
CA LEU A 135 17.69 -10.68 -9.03
C LEU A 135 17.99 -9.82 -10.27
N GLU A 136 18.20 -8.51 -10.11
CA GLU A 136 18.37 -7.57 -11.23
C GLU A 136 19.56 -7.88 -12.14
N SER A 137 20.63 -8.43 -11.58
CA SER A 137 21.84 -8.80 -12.31
C SER A 137 21.65 -10.02 -13.23
N GLY A 138 20.45 -10.62 -13.25
CA GLY A 138 20.17 -11.80 -14.05
C GLY A 138 20.87 -13.06 -13.52
N VAL A 139 20.78 -14.14 -14.30
CA VAL A 139 21.17 -15.47 -13.85
C VAL A 139 22.66 -15.57 -13.50
N GLY A 140 22.98 -15.84 -12.23
CA GLY A 140 24.35 -15.97 -11.72
C GLY A 140 24.95 -14.68 -11.16
N GLY A 141 24.19 -13.58 -11.17
CA GLY A 141 24.58 -12.28 -10.61
C GLY A 141 24.00 -11.96 -9.22
N GLU A 142 23.38 -12.93 -8.56
CA GLU A 142 22.76 -12.82 -7.22
C GLU A 142 23.83 -12.71 -6.14
N LEU A 143 24.44 -11.55 -6.07
CA LEU A 143 25.56 -11.29 -5.16
C LEU A 143 25.18 -10.32 -4.05
N ARG A 144 23.95 -9.79 -4.06
CA ARG A 144 23.50 -8.76 -3.11
C ARG A 144 22.39 -9.32 -2.24
N SER A 145 22.68 -9.41 -0.95
CA SER A 145 21.71 -9.69 0.09
C SER A 145 21.78 -8.66 1.20
N ALA A 146 20.61 -8.24 1.72
CA ALA A 146 20.51 -7.42 2.91
C ALA A 146 19.94 -8.24 4.07
N GLU A 147 20.56 -8.16 5.24
CA GLU A 147 20.02 -8.75 6.47
C GLU A 147 18.79 -7.97 6.92
N GLN A 148 17.91 -8.67 7.64
CA GLN A 148 16.73 -8.07 8.27
C GLN A 148 16.77 -8.39 9.75
N ASP A 149 16.69 -7.35 10.57
CA ASP A 149 16.52 -7.46 12.01
C ASP A 149 15.02 -7.40 12.36
N GLU A 150 14.67 -7.74 13.61
CA GLU A 150 13.30 -7.59 14.14
C GLU A 150 12.25 -8.37 13.32
N PRO A 151 12.27 -9.71 13.35
CA PRO A 151 11.44 -10.52 12.47
C PRO A 151 9.94 -10.33 12.73
N VAL A 152 9.22 -9.88 11.70
CA VAL A 152 7.76 -9.81 11.71
C VAL A 152 7.19 -11.11 11.13
N ARG A 153 6.32 -11.78 11.90
CA ARG A 153 5.68 -13.03 11.45
C ARG A 153 4.33 -12.74 10.80
N PRO A 154 4.15 -13.08 9.51
CA PRO A 154 2.85 -12.91 8.86
C PRO A 154 1.80 -13.80 9.50
N ILE A 155 0.59 -13.26 9.72
CA ILE A 155 -0.55 -14.02 10.27
C ILE A 155 -1.01 -15.07 9.24
N ILE A 156 -1.03 -14.66 7.95
CA ILE A 156 -1.29 -15.52 6.79
C ILE A 156 0.05 -15.99 6.20
N PRO A 157 0.44 -17.26 6.36
CA PRO A 157 1.76 -17.73 5.90
C PRO A 157 1.95 -17.57 4.39
N LEU A 158 3.19 -17.34 3.96
CA LEU A 158 3.54 -17.42 2.54
C LEU A 158 3.19 -18.80 1.97
N GLY A 159 2.76 -18.83 0.71
CA GLY A 159 2.25 -20.02 0.03
C GLY A 159 0.79 -20.37 0.36
N SER A 160 0.17 -19.70 1.33
CA SER A 160 -1.25 -19.90 1.63
C SER A 160 -2.11 -19.62 0.40
N LYS A 161 -3.11 -20.47 0.18
CA LYS A 161 -4.06 -20.34 -0.92
C LYS A 161 -5.45 -20.05 -0.37
N GLY A 162 -6.13 -19.09 -0.96
CA GLY A 162 -7.46 -18.70 -0.55
C GLY A 162 -8.29 -18.15 -1.70
N GLN A 163 -9.59 -17.97 -1.47
CA GLN A 163 -10.50 -17.37 -2.46
C GLN A 163 -11.01 -16.03 -1.94
N LEU A 164 -10.73 -14.96 -2.68
CA LEU A 164 -11.22 -13.60 -2.40
C LEU A 164 -11.84 -13.04 -3.68
N GLN A 165 -13.00 -12.40 -3.55
CA GLN A 165 -13.75 -11.81 -4.68
C GLN A 165 -13.95 -12.80 -5.85
N GLY A 166 -14.18 -14.08 -5.53
CA GLY A 166 -14.38 -15.16 -6.51
C GLY A 166 -13.11 -15.68 -7.20
N VAL A 167 -11.94 -15.09 -6.95
CA VAL A 167 -10.66 -15.47 -7.55
C VAL A 167 -9.80 -16.25 -6.55
N HIS A 168 -9.12 -17.29 -7.03
CA HIS A 168 -8.14 -18.03 -6.23
C HIS A 168 -6.80 -17.32 -6.22
N TRP A 169 -6.29 -17.04 -5.03
CA TRP A 169 -5.05 -16.32 -4.81
C TRP A 169 -4.06 -17.17 -4.04
N GLN A 170 -2.78 -17.01 -4.33
CA GLN A 170 -1.68 -17.49 -3.50
C GLN A 170 -0.94 -16.31 -2.90
N VAL A 171 -0.66 -16.36 -1.59
CA VAL A 171 0.22 -15.40 -0.92
C VAL A 171 1.66 -15.71 -1.36
N VAL A 172 2.30 -14.78 -2.07
CA VAL A 172 3.67 -14.96 -2.59
C VAL A 172 4.68 -14.03 -1.93
N GLY A 173 4.21 -12.91 -1.38
CA GLY A 173 5.04 -11.94 -0.66
C GLY A 173 4.32 -11.35 0.54
N PHE A 174 5.08 -10.77 1.44
CA PHE A 174 4.64 -10.07 2.63
C PHE A 174 5.58 -8.90 2.89
N GLN A 175 5.03 -7.74 3.19
CA GLN A 175 5.79 -6.61 3.71
C GLN A 175 5.12 -6.03 4.95
N HIS A 176 5.94 -5.61 5.90
CA HIS A 176 5.52 -4.80 7.02
C HIS A 176 6.02 -3.37 6.78
N ARG A 177 5.13 -2.42 6.98
CA ARG A 177 5.39 -1.01 6.74
C ARG A 177 5.05 -0.20 7.97
N MET A 178 5.82 0.86 8.18
CA MET A 178 5.59 1.85 9.24
C MET A 178 5.36 3.20 8.61
N GLY A 179 4.44 3.98 9.18
CA GLY A 179 4.06 5.30 8.73
C GLY A 179 4.27 6.33 9.81
N VAL A 180 4.45 7.58 9.40
CA VAL A 180 4.49 8.74 10.29
C VAL A 180 3.87 9.94 9.58
N GLU A 181 2.99 10.67 10.27
CA GLU A 181 2.41 11.89 9.71
C GLU A 181 3.42 13.05 9.75
N PRO A 182 3.38 13.98 8.78
CA PRO A 182 4.30 15.11 8.78
C PRO A 182 4.17 15.99 10.02
N GLY A 183 5.23 16.05 10.82
CA GLY A 183 5.27 16.86 12.05
C GLY A 183 4.81 16.12 13.31
N ASP A 184 4.51 14.83 13.19
CA ASP A 184 4.23 13.91 14.29
C ASP A 184 5.47 13.04 14.60
N ASP A 185 5.57 12.54 15.83
CA ASP A 185 6.54 11.53 16.26
C ASP A 185 5.90 10.16 16.54
N GLU A 186 4.57 10.07 16.49
CA GLU A 186 3.84 8.80 16.57
C GLU A 186 3.94 8.02 15.25
N HIS A 187 4.37 6.76 15.37
CA HIS A 187 4.45 5.84 14.26
C HIS A 187 3.31 4.82 14.30
N PHE A 188 2.74 4.49 13.14
CA PHE A 188 1.74 3.44 12.98
C PHE A 188 2.23 2.36 12.02
N GLY A 189 1.77 1.11 12.19
CA GLY A 189 2.22 -0.04 11.40
C GLY A 189 1.08 -0.71 10.65
N TRP A 190 1.39 -1.29 9.50
CA TRP A 190 0.48 -2.18 8.78
C TRP A 190 1.24 -3.28 8.05
N SER A 191 0.51 -4.32 7.68
CA SER A 191 1.03 -5.43 6.89
C SER A 191 0.37 -5.50 5.52
N GLU A 192 1.14 -5.86 4.51
CA GLU A 192 0.62 -6.08 3.15
C GLU A 192 1.05 -7.46 2.65
N TYR A 193 0.08 -8.23 2.18
CA TYR A 193 0.28 -9.54 1.59
C TYR A 193 0.16 -9.41 0.07
N LEU A 194 1.22 -9.76 -0.65
CA LEU A 194 1.22 -9.83 -2.11
C LEU A 194 0.55 -11.13 -2.55
N LEU A 195 -0.60 -10.98 -3.21
CA LEU A 195 -1.40 -12.06 -3.75
C LEU A 195 -1.11 -12.23 -5.24
N TYR A 196 -1.02 -13.48 -5.70
CA TYR A 196 -0.81 -13.81 -7.10
C TYR A 196 -1.88 -14.76 -7.65
N ASN A 197 -2.29 -14.51 -8.88
CA ASN A 197 -3.08 -15.39 -9.72
C ASN A 197 -2.57 -15.30 -11.16
N GLN A 198 -2.36 -16.44 -11.82
CA GLN A 198 -1.78 -16.48 -13.17
C GLN A 198 -2.58 -15.69 -14.23
N LYS A 199 -3.91 -15.63 -14.10
CA LYS A 199 -4.79 -14.92 -15.06
C LYS A 199 -5.10 -13.49 -14.66
N ARG A 200 -5.12 -13.20 -13.35
CA ARG A 200 -5.49 -11.89 -12.80
C ARG A 200 -4.29 -11.03 -12.39
N GLY A 201 -3.07 -11.58 -12.43
CA GLY A 201 -1.86 -10.88 -12.02
C GLY A 201 -1.75 -10.80 -10.49
N PHE A 202 -1.45 -9.60 -10.00
CA PHE A 202 -1.17 -9.34 -8.59
C PHE A 202 -2.24 -8.48 -7.91
N ALA A 203 -2.39 -8.68 -6.61
CA ALA A 203 -3.23 -7.86 -5.72
C ALA A 203 -2.56 -7.73 -4.35
N PHE A 204 -2.97 -6.74 -3.58
CA PHE A 204 -2.47 -6.52 -2.23
C PHE A 204 -3.62 -6.71 -1.26
N LEU A 205 -3.47 -7.61 -0.30
CA LEU A 205 -4.33 -7.69 0.86
C LEU A 205 -3.65 -6.94 2.00
N VAL A 206 -4.26 -5.85 2.45
CA VAL A 206 -3.71 -4.95 3.45
C VAL A 206 -4.41 -5.21 4.80
N ASP A 207 -3.61 -5.36 5.84
CA ASP A 207 -4.00 -5.50 7.24
C ASP A 207 -3.53 -4.25 8.00
N SER A 208 -4.45 -3.33 8.27
CA SER A 208 -4.22 -2.17 9.12
C SER A 208 -5.18 -2.17 10.31
N GLU A 209 -4.94 -1.27 11.26
CA GLU A 209 -5.84 -1.11 12.42
C GLU A 209 -7.27 -0.75 12.00
N GLU A 210 -7.46 -0.05 10.88
CA GLU A 210 -8.78 0.32 10.34
C GLU A 210 -9.53 -0.78 9.59
N GLY A 211 -8.97 -1.99 9.55
CA GLY A 211 -9.56 -3.13 8.87
C GLY A 211 -8.77 -3.64 7.69
N TRP A 212 -9.32 -4.71 7.11
CA TRP A 212 -8.76 -5.33 5.93
C TRP A 212 -9.17 -4.56 4.68
N SER A 213 -8.29 -4.52 3.69
CA SER A 213 -8.66 -4.09 2.34
C SER A 213 -7.95 -4.91 1.30
N MET A 214 -8.53 -4.98 0.11
CA MET A 214 -7.89 -5.58 -1.05
C MET A 214 -7.82 -4.56 -2.17
N VAL A 215 -6.59 -4.27 -2.63
CA VAL A 215 -6.31 -3.24 -3.63
C VAL A 215 -5.49 -3.79 -4.77
N HIS A 216 -5.64 -3.17 -5.94
CA HIS A 216 -4.88 -3.47 -7.15
C HIS A 216 -4.19 -2.20 -7.66
N PRO A 217 -2.95 -2.30 -8.17
CA PRO A 217 -2.33 -1.20 -8.90
C PRO A 217 -3.21 -0.76 -10.07
N THR A 218 -3.41 0.55 -10.23
CA THR A 218 -4.17 1.10 -11.34
C THR A 218 -3.25 1.28 -12.55
N THR A 219 -3.73 0.92 -13.75
CA THR A 219 -3.02 1.26 -14.99
C THR A 219 -3.08 2.76 -15.28
N GLY A 220 -4.26 3.36 -15.09
CA GLY A 220 -4.43 4.81 -15.23
C GLY A 220 -3.94 5.57 -14.00
N ALA A 221 -3.88 6.89 -14.13
CA ALA A 221 -3.63 7.79 -13.01
C ALA A 221 -4.89 8.59 -12.66
N PRO A 222 -5.35 8.54 -11.39
CA PRO A 222 -6.38 9.45 -10.87
C PRO A 222 -6.03 10.92 -11.10
N GLN A 223 -7.07 11.74 -11.26
CA GLN A 223 -6.94 13.20 -11.35
C GLN A 223 -6.99 13.81 -9.96
N MET A 224 -5.82 14.16 -9.43
CA MET A 224 -5.72 14.83 -8.13
C MET A 224 -6.13 16.31 -8.24
N ALA A 225 -6.95 16.77 -7.30
CA ALA A 225 -7.30 18.18 -7.20
C ALA A 225 -6.06 19.01 -6.81
N ALA A 226 -6.00 20.27 -7.23
CA ALA A 226 -4.84 21.14 -7.01
C ALA A 226 -4.48 21.33 -5.52
N ASN A 227 -5.45 21.23 -4.62
CA ASN A 227 -5.23 21.29 -3.18
C ASN A 227 -4.73 19.97 -2.56
N GLY A 228 -4.65 18.88 -3.35
CA GLY A 228 -4.26 17.55 -2.90
C GLY A 228 -5.25 16.86 -1.96
N ARG A 229 -6.43 17.44 -1.70
CA ARG A 229 -7.41 16.95 -0.72
C ARG A 229 -8.45 15.99 -1.30
N SER A 230 -8.46 15.80 -2.61
CA SER A 230 -9.34 14.84 -3.28
C SER A 230 -8.71 14.36 -4.58
N ALA A 231 -9.09 13.16 -5.02
CA ALA A 231 -8.72 12.62 -6.33
C ALA A 231 -9.94 12.01 -7.01
N THR A 232 -10.06 12.18 -8.33
CA THR A 232 -11.13 11.58 -9.14
C THR A 232 -10.57 10.43 -9.97
N TYR A 233 -11.19 9.26 -9.83
CA TYR A 233 -10.82 8.07 -10.60
C TYR A 233 -12.08 7.36 -11.09
N LEU A 234 -12.12 7.04 -12.38
CA LEU A 234 -13.25 6.36 -13.04
C LEU A 234 -14.64 6.98 -12.70
N GLY A 235 -14.72 8.31 -12.66
CA GLY A 235 -15.95 9.04 -12.38
C GLY A 235 -16.37 9.08 -10.90
N THR A 236 -15.53 8.61 -9.98
CA THR A 236 -15.75 8.69 -8.54
C THR A 236 -14.74 9.62 -7.92
N GLN A 237 -15.20 10.57 -7.10
CA GLN A 237 -14.35 11.40 -6.27
C GLN A 237 -14.08 10.69 -4.93
N TYR A 238 -12.82 10.69 -4.53
CA TYR A 238 -12.33 10.18 -3.26
C TYR A 238 -11.74 11.35 -2.47
N ASP A 239 -12.09 11.44 -1.19
CA ASP A 239 -11.61 12.49 -0.30
C ASP A 239 -10.40 11.99 0.49
N LEU A 240 -9.41 12.86 0.69
CA LEU A 240 -8.18 12.53 1.41
C LEU A 240 -8.51 12.15 2.86
N LYS A 241 -7.95 11.01 3.29
CA LYS A 241 -7.98 10.52 4.66
C LYS A 241 -6.66 10.80 5.35
N TYR A 242 -5.56 10.32 4.78
CA TYR A 242 -4.24 10.38 5.39
C TYR A 242 -3.19 10.88 4.40
N SER A 243 -2.17 11.56 4.92
CA SER A 243 -0.95 11.90 4.20
C SER A 243 0.21 11.64 5.16
N TYR A 244 1.12 10.76 4.78
CA TYR A 244 2.17 10.26 5.67
C TYR A 244 3.40 9.83 4.88
N GLU A 245 4.54 9.76 5.56
CA GLU A 245 5.73 9.10 5.02
C GLU A 245 5.72 7.65 5.48
N ALA A 246 6.01 6.72 4.58
CA ALA A 246 6.04 5.29 4.84
C ALA A 246 7.45 4.73 4.69
N GLU A 247 7.80 3.75 5.52
CA GLU A 247 9.04 2.98 5.43
C GLU A 247 8.73 1.48 5.41
N THR A 248 9.36 0.74 4.49
CA THR A 248 9.32 -0.73 4.50
C THR A 248 10.30 -1.27 5.54
N THR A 249 9.78 -1.85 6.64
CA THR A 249 10.63 -2.29 7.76
C THR A 249 10.97 -3.77 7.71
N TYR A 250 10.12 -4.58 7.07
CA TYR A 250 10.33 -6.03 6.94
C TYR A 250 9.69 -6.58 5.66
N VAL A 251 10.31 -7.60 5.07
CA VAL A 251 9.91 -8.21 3.80
C VAL A 251 10.06 -9.72 3.89
N LEU A 252 9.14 -10.49 3.30
CA LEU A 252 9.28 -11.93 3.08
C LEU A 252 8.66 -12.33 1.74
N GLY A 253 9.21 -13.37 1.09
CA GLY A 253 8.64 -13.97 -0.13
C GLY A 253 9.20 -13.38 -1.42
N GLU A 254 8.43 -13.42 -2.50
CA GLU A 254 8.81 -13.02 -3.87
C GLU A 254 8.02 -11.79 -4.34
N PHE A 255 8.71 -10.84 -4.97
CA PHE A 255 8.17 -9.55 -5.41
C PHE A 255 8.49 -9.30 -6.88
N TYR A 256 7.52 -8.80 -7.65
CA TYR A 256 7.71 -8.46 -9.07
C TYR A 256 8.42 -7.12 -9.29
N TRP A 257 8.75 -6.41 -8.21
CA TRP A 257 9.55 -5.19 -8.19
C TRP A 257 10.69 -5.32 -7.18
N GLN A 258 11.63 -4.38 -7.23
CA GLN A 258 12.78 -4.37 -6.33
C GLN A 258 12.39 -3.75 -4.98
N VAL A 259 11.94 -4.59 -4.04
CA VAL A 259 11.69 -4.15 -2.66
C VAL A 259 12.99 -4.17 -1.86
N THR A 260 13.17 -3.15 -1.01
CA THR A 260 14.30 -3.05 -0.06
C THR A 260 13.82 -2.61 1.32
N ARG A 261 14.49 -3.10 2.37
CA ARG A 261 14.27 -2.60 3.74
C ARG A 261 14.79 -1.16 3.83
N GLY A 262 14.04 -0.31 4.52
CA GLY A 262 14.32 1.13 4.63
C GLY A 262 13.87 1.94 3.43
N GLN A 263 13.20 1.32 2.44
CA GLN A 263 12.61 2.04 1.32
C GLN A 263 11.54 3.00 1.84
N LYS A 264 11.66 4.28 1.46
CA LYS A 264 10.76 5.35 1.88
C LYS A 264 9.92 5.87 0.73
N THR A 265 8.67 6.21 1.04
CA THR A 265 7.72 6.80 0.11
C THR A 265 6.82 7.82 0.80
N SER A 266 6.36 8.80 0.03
CA SER A 266 5.31 9.72 0.46
C SER A 266 3.96 9.17 0.00
N ASN A 267 3.05 8.98 0.94
CA ASN A 267 1.79 8.27 0.72
C ASN A 267 0.60 9.19 0.97
N ARG A 268 -0.47 8.97 0.20
CA ARG A 268 -1.78 9.59 0.42
C ARG A 268 -2.88 8.56 0.22
N ASP A 269 -3.72 8.41 1.23
CA ASP A 269 -4.87 7.54 1.18
C ASP A 269 -6.15 8.35 1.07
N PHE A 270 -7.03 7.92 0.17
CA PHE A 270 -8.31 8.52 -0.11
C PHE A 270 -9.41 7.48 0.02
N ALA A 271 -10.59 7.92 0.41
CA ALA A 271 -11.74 7.05 0.52
C ALA A 271 -13.00 7.71 -0.05
N SER A 272 -13.92 6.88 -0.51
CA SER A 272 -15.28 7.25 -0.86
C SER A 272 -16.25 6.17 -0.38
N ALA A 273 -17.55 6.41 -0.52
CA ALA A 273 -18.55 5.37 -0.29
C ALA A 273 -18.43 4.18 -1.27
N LYS A 274 -17.65 4.31 -2.35
CA LYS A 274 -17.46 3.29 -3.39
C LYS A 274 -16.10 2.59 -3.33
N GLY A 275 -15.29 2.84 -2.30
CA GLY A 275 -14.02 2.14 -2.11
C GLY A 275 -12.88 3.05 -1.65
N LEU A 276 -11.67 2.54 -1.83
CA LEU A 276 -10.38 3.13 -1.43
C LEU A 276 -9.54 3.47 -2.67
N LEU A 277 -8.68 4.46 -2.51
CA LEU A 277 -7.69 4.86 -3.48
C LEU A 277 -6.43 5.31 -2.74
N SER A 278 -5.28 4.75 -3.07
CA SER A 278 -4.01 5.07 -2.43
C SER A 278 -2.99 5.52 -3.47
N MET A 279 -2.23 6.56 -3.14
CA MET A 279 -1.10 7.05 -3.91
C MET A 279 0.18 6.77 -3.11
N GLU A 280 1.18 6.21 -3.77
CA GLU A 280 2.51 6.02 -3.21
C GLU A 280 3.54 6.66 -4.16
N GLN A 281 4.35 7.58 -3.64
CA GLN A 281 5.35 8.32 -4.39
C GLN A 281 6.76 8.04 -3.86
N SER A 282 7.62 7.54 -4.74
CA SER A 282 9.06 7.41 -4.50
C SER A 282 9.82 8.60 -5.14
N ALA A 283 11.15 8.51 -5.20
CA ALA A 283 11.97 9.52 -5.88
C ALA A 283 11.72 9.59 -7.40
N ASN A 284 11.33 8.47 -8.02
CA ASN A 284 11.27 8.31 -9.48
C ASN A 284 9.94 7.75 -9.99
N GLU A 285 9.01 7.40 -9.11
CA GLU A 285 7.74 6.77 -9.47
C GLU A 285 6.58 7.30 -8.62
N VAL A 286 5.40 7.47 -9.23
CA VAL A 286 4.11 7.61 -8.56
C VAL A 286 3.24 6.46 -8.98
N THR A 287 2.87 5.63 -8.01
CA THR A 287 1.94 4.53 -8.19
C THR A 287 0.62 4.85 -7.52
N TRP A 288 -0.44 4.31 -8.10
CA TRP A 288 -1.78 4.39 -7.54
C TRP A 288 -2.34 2.98 -7.43
N SER A 289 -3.09 2.72 -6.36
CA SER A 289 -3.84 1.50 -6.18
C SER A 289 -5.28 1.83 -5.81
N ALA A 290 -6.21 0.98 -6.23
CA ALA A 290 -7.63 1.13 -5.95
C ALA A 290 -8.22 -0.20 -5.51
N GLY A 291 -9.23 -0.15 -4.64
CA GLY A 291 -9.89 -1.36 -4.16
C GLY A 291 -10.93 -1.09 -3.09
N ASP A 292 -11.21 -2.10 -2.27
CA ASP A 292 -12.34 -2.08 -1.34
C ASP A 292 -11.92 -2.61 0.03
N LYS A 293 -12.64 -2.15 1.07
CA LYS A 293 -12.56 -2.75 2.40
C LYS A 293 -13.11 -4.18 2.38
N LEU A 294 -12.52 -5.05 3.18
CA LEU A 294 -12.94 -6.41 3.41
C LEU A 294 -13.28 -6.60 4.89
N ALA A 295 -14.29 -7.42 5.16
CA ALA A 295 -14.56 -7.88 6.52
C ALA A 295 -13.52 -8.93 6.94
N SER A 296 -13.06 -8.88 8.19
CA SER A 296 -12.17 -9.86 8.81
C SER A 296 -12.67 -11.29 8.63
N ASP A 297 -13.98 -11.54 8.80
CA ASP A 297 -14.61 -12.84 8.57
C ASP A 297 -14.43 -13.37 7.13
N THR A 298 -14.32 -12.46 6.15
CA THR A 298 -14.03 -12.84 4.75
C THR A 298 -12.60 -13.35 4.62
N VAL A 299 -11.64 -12.67 5.24
CA VAL A 299 -10.22 -13.06 5.23
C VAL A 299 -10.02 -14.38 5.97
N VAL A 300 -10.61 -14.52 7.16
CA VAL A 300 -10.59 -15.76 7.96
C VAL A 300 -11.05 -16.95 7.12
N LYS A 301 -12.23 -16.85 6.49
CA LYS A 301 -12.80 -17.93 5.66
C LYS A 301 -11.98 -18.17 4.39
N ALA A 302 -11.49 -17.11 3.75
CA ALA A 302 -10.73 -17.21 2.51
C ALA A 302 -9.47 -18.07 2.69
N PHE A 303 -8.75 -17.88 3.80
CA PHE A 303 -7.49 -18.57 4.08
C PHE A 303 -7.61 -19.72 5.08
N LYS A 304 -8.82 -20.07 5.53
CA LYS A 304 -9.11 -21.15 6.49
C LYS A 304 -8.36 -20.97 7.82
N LEU A 305 -8.51 -19.77 8.39
CA LEU A 305 -7.80 -19.32 9.60
C LEU A 305 -8.77 -19.15 10.78
N GLU A 306 -9.78 -20.02 10.89
CA GLU A 306 -10.81 -19.94 11.94
C GLU A 306 -10.22 -20.01 13.35
N ASP A 307 -9.10 -20.72 13.53
CA ASP A 307 -8.33 -20.80 14.77
C ASP A 307 -7.60 -19.49 15.13
N LYS A 308 -7.48 -18.57 14.18
CA LYS A 308 -6.83 -17.25 14.34
C LYS A 308 -7.83 -16.09 14.24
N LYS A 309 -9.14 -16.34 14.35
CA LYS A 309 -10.17 -15.32 14.20
C LYS A 309 -9.92 -14.09 15.08
N ASP A 310 -9.58 -14.30 16.35
CA ASP A 310 -9.41 -13.22 17.32
C ASP A 310 -8.26 -12.26 16.96
N VAL A 311 -7.17 -12.78 16.40
CA VAL A 311 -6.02 -11.95 15.98
C VAL A 311 -6.19 -11.31 14.61
N LEU A 312 -7.13 -11.81 13.80
CA LEU A 312 -7.49 -11.28 12.48
C LEU A 312 -8.65 -10.28 12.56
N GLN A 313 -9.33 -10.20 13.70
CA GLN A 313 -10.40 -9.24 13.93
C GLN A 313 -9.82 -7.81 13.92
N ARG A 314 -10.47 -6.93 13.17
CA ARG A 314 -10.19 -5.50 13.12
C ARG A 314 -11.49 -4.72 13.28
N ASP A 315 -11.40 -3.40 13.18
CA ASP A 315 -12.56 -2.53 13.00
C ASP A 315 -13.18 -2.81 11.63
N ASP A 316 -14.02 -3.84 11.59
CA ASP A 316 -14.72 -4.25 10.38
C ASP A 316 -15.49 -3.06 9.80
N PRO A 317 -15.54 -2.89 8.47
CA PRO A 317 -16.48 -1.97 7.87
C PRO A 317 -17.88 -2.43 8.30
N GLY A 318 -18.45 -1.74 9.28
CA GLY A 318 -19.84 -1.96 9.67
C GLY A 318 -20.72 -1.83 8.43
N PRO A 319 -21.89 -2.49 8.39
CA PRO A 319 -22.85 -2.22 7.32
C PRO A 319 -22.98 -0.70 7.21
N PHE A 320 -22.90 -0.17 5.99
CA PHE A 320 -23.06 1.26 5.71
C PHE A 320 -24.49 1.66 6.07
N VAL A 321 -24.77 1.79 7.36
CA VAL A 321 -25.96 2.45 7.86
C VAL A 321 -25.59 3.91 7.72
N ALA A 322 -26.12 4.56 6.68
CA ALA A 322 -26.14 6.02 6.62
C ALA A 322 -26.52 6.49 8.03
N ALA A 323 -25.59 7.15 8.73
CA ALA A 323 -25.81 7.56 10.09
C ALA A 323 -27.13 8.32 10.09
N LYS A 324 -28.18 7.75 10.70
CA LYS A 324 -29.35 8.54 11.04
C LYS A 324 -28.80 9.54 12.03
N GLY A 325 -28.54 10.76 11.55
CA GLY A 325 -28.11 11.86 12.38
C GLY A 325 -28.99 11.84 13.62
N VAL A 326 -28.35 11.99 14.78
CA VAL A 326 -29.04 11.98 16.09
C VAL A 326 -30.23 12.91 15.97
N GLY A 327 -31.43 12.35 15.87
CA GLY A 327 -32.64 13.11 15.61
C GLY A 327 -32.82 14.13 16.73
N CYS A 328 -33.40 15.29 16.42
CA CYS A 328 -33.57 16.35 17.42
C CYS A 328 -34.29 15.85 18.69
N GLY A 329 -35.11 14.78 18.57
CA GLY A 329 -35.74 14.10 19.70
C GLY A 329 -34.77 13.54 20.73
N THR A 330 -33.62 12.97 20.33
CA THR A 330 -32.63 12.44 21.27
C THR A 330 -31.89 13.57 22.00
N ILE A 331 -31.62 14.68 21.30
CA ILE A 331 -31.01 15.89 21.88
C ILE A 331 -31.98 16.56 22.86
N ILE A 332 -33.26 16.68 22.49
CA ILE A 332 -34.32 17.22 23.35
C ILE A 332 -34.51 16.34 24.59
N LEU A 333 -34.49 15.01 24.44
CA LEU A 333 -34.63 14.09 25.56
C LEU A 333 -33.45 14.18 26.54
N ILE A 334 -32.21 14.27 26.02
CA ILE A 334 -31.02 14.49 26.86
C ILE A 334 -31.12 15.86 27.57
N ALA A 335 -31.53 16.91 26.88
CA ALA A 335 -31.71 18.24 27.49
C ALA A 335 -32.79 18.25 28.59
N VAL A 336 -33.91 17.56 28.38
CA VAL A 336 -34.98 17.41 29.38
C VAL A 336 -34.50 16.60 30.58
N VAL A 337 -33.76 15.50 30.36
CA VAL A 337 -33.20 14.70 31.46
C VAL A 337 -32.20 15.51 32.28
N ILE A 338 -31.31 16.28 31.63
CA ILE A 338 -30.35 17.17 32.31
C ILE A 338 -31.10 18.25 33.10
N LEU A 339 -32.15 18.85 32.52
CA LEU A 339 -32.96 19.86 33.19
C LEU A 339 -33.65 19.30 34.45
N ILE A 340 -34.23 18.11 34.36
CA ILE A 340 -34.85 17.42 35.51
C ILE A 340 -33.80 17.12 36.59
N LEU A 341 -32.61 16.66 36.20
CA LEU A 341 -31.50 16.40 37.12
C LEU A 341 -31.05 17.67 37.86
N LEU A 342 -30.97 18.80 37.15
CA LEU A 342 -30.60 20.09 37.74
C LEU A 342 -31.68 20.62 38.71
N ILE A 343 -32.96 20.40 38.42
CA ILE A 343 -34.07 20.76 39.32
C ILE A 343 -34.01 19.91 40.60
N ILE A 344 -33.81 18.60 40.48
CA ILE A 344 -33.68 17.69 41.64
C ILE A 344 -32.48 18.06 42.51
N LEU A 345 -31.35 18.44 41.90
CA LEU A 345 -30.16 18.87 42.63
C LEU A 345 -30.35 20.24 43.30
N SER A 346 -31.17 21.13 42.72
CA SER A 346 -31.53 22.42 43.30
C SER A 346 -32.44 22.26 44.53
N ASP A 347 -33.37 21.31 44.50
CA ASP A 347 -34.31 21.05 45.61
C ASP A 347 -33.68 20.29 46.79
N CYS A 348 -32.46 19.76 46.63
CA CYS A 348 -31.68 19.17 47.72
C CYS A 348 -30.87 20.20 48.53
N SER A 349 -31.02 21.51 48.26
CA SER A 349 -30.31 22.58 48.97
C SER A 349 -31.26 23.51 49.74
N GLY A 350 -31.87 23.01 50.83
CA GLY A 350 -32.72 23.82 51.69
C GLY A 350 -32.98 23.28 53.10
N SER A 351 -32.11 23.66 54.06
CA SER A 351 -32.37 23.95 55.50
C SER A 351 -32.94 22.82 56.42
N SER A 352 -32.57 22.60 57.69
CA SER A 352 -31.63 23.15 58.70
C SER A 352 -31.61 22.18 59.91
N GLY A 353 -30.57 22.20 60.75
CA GLY A 353 -30.65 21.54 62.07
C GLY A 353 -29.33 21.32 62.83
N SER A 354 -28.91 22.33 63.61
CA SER A 354 -28.32 22.23 64.96
C SER A 354 -27.25 21.15 65.28
N GLY A 355 -26.02 21.57 65.60
CA GLY A 355 -25.07 20.70 66.31
C GLY A 355 -23.66 21.26 66.51
N TYR A 356 -23.51 22.17 67.47
CA TYR A 356 -22.27 22.52 68.17
C TYR A 356 -21.40 21.30 68.52
N ARG A 357 -20.06 21.34 68.34
CA ARG A 357 -18.99 20.94 69.31
C ARG A 357 -17.55 21.28 68.82
N SER A 358 -16.95 22.22 69.56
CA SER A 358 -15.55 22.42 70.02
C SER A 358 -14.30 22.10 69.17
N SER A 359 -13.39 23.07 69.27
CA SER A 359 -11.97 23.17 68.91
C SER A 359 -11.00 22.34 69.77
N GLY A 360 -9.81 22.01 69.22
CA GLY A 360 -8.58 21.91 70.00
C GLY A 360 -7.44 21.03 69.44
N GLY A 361 -6.35 21.68 68.98
CA GLY A 361 -4.95 21.17 68.93
C GLY A 361 -4.60 20.18 67.81
N SER A 362 -3.37 20.07 67.29
CA SER A 362 -2.08 20.65 67.67
C SER A 362 -1.01 20.31 66.60
N PHE A 363 -0.18 21.32 66.27
CA PHE A 363 1.28 21.34 65.96
C PHE A 363 2.03 20.28 65.11
N GLY A 364 2.90 20.85 64.23
CA GLY A 364 4.28 20.40 63.95
C GLY A 364 4.45 19.53 62.70
N GLY A 365 5.39 19.72 61.77
CA GLY A 365 6.60 20.53 61.71
C GLY A 365 7.29 20.31 60.35
N TYR A 366 8.31 21.11 60.08
CA TYR A 366 8.99 21.36 58.80
C TYR A 366 10.24 20.49 58.56
N SER A 367 10.49 20.20 57.28
CA SER A 367 11.75 20.21 56.49
C SER A 367 13.07 19.62 57.03
N SER A 368 13.62 18.64 56.30
CA SER A 368 15.00 18.59 55.73
C SER A 368 15.07 17.32 54.83
N GLY A 369 15.82 17.16 53.74
CA GLY A 369 16.98 17.82 53.16
C GLY A 369 17.92 16.74 52.56
N GLY A 370 18.46 16.95 51.36
CA GLY A 370 19.56 16.18 50.72
C GLY A 370 19.09 15.08 49.74
N SER A 371 19.41 15.01 48.44
CA SER A 371 20.54 15.42 47.58
C SER A 371 21.88 14.70 47.84
N HIS A 372 22.53 14.32 46.73
CA HIS A 372 23.75 13.53 46.48
C HIS A 372 23.49 12.01 46.37
N LYS A 373 23.76 11.33 45.25
CA LYS A 373 24.68 11.55 44.12
C LYS A 373 24.06 11.12 42.80
#